data_AF-A0A7D5ZQE0-F1
#
_entry.id   AF-A0A7D5ZQE0-F1
#
_cell.length_a   1.000
_cell.length_b   1.000
_cell.length_c   1.000
_cell.angle_alpha   90.00
_cell.angle_beta   90.00
_cell.angle_gamma   90.00
#
_symmetry.space_group_name_H-M   'P 1'
#
loop_
_entity.id
_entity.type
_entity.pdbx_description
1 polymer ?
#
loop_
_entity_poly.entity_id
_entity_poly.type
_entity_poly.pdbx_seq_one_letter_code
_entity_poly.pdbx_strand_id
1 'polypeptide(L)'
;MYRAGDRLAVLDGPEAGQTLVVAAVRRFAADPGYYLQEGSGLYWPDQVTLAEERTGGNPCGTSCDQRDHDLIKDCDHCRGQCNCEILREIAGDRAAKK
;
A
#
# COMPACT_ATOMS: atom_id res chain seq x y z
N MET A 1 3.80 -2.89 3.29
CA MET A 1 4.68 -1.75 3.61
C MET A 1 3.95 -0.46 3.31
N TYR A 2 4.03 0.53 4.20
CA TYR A 2 3.36 1.82 4.04
C TYR A 2 4.25 2.82 3.26
N ARG A 3 3.64 3.87 2.71
CA ARG A 3 4.27 4.90 1.88
C ARG A 3 3.85 6.30 2.33
N ALA A 4 4.63 7.31 1.94
CA ALA A 4 4.27 8.70 2.18
C ALA A 4 2.87 9.01 1.61
N GLY A 5 2.07 9.74 2.38
CA GLY A 5 0.67 10.05 2.08
C GLY A 5 -0.34 9.02 2.60
N ASP A 6 0.07 7.83 3.04
CA ASP A 6 -0.85 6.89 3.68
C ASP A 6 -1.35 7.42 5.03
N ARG A 7 -2.61 7.14 5.36
CA ARG A 7 -3.17 7.39 6.69
C ARG A 7 -3.00 6.14 7.54
N LEU A 8 -2.27 6.26 8.65
CA LEU A 8 -2.02 5.16 9.58
C LEU A 8 -2.65 5.45 10.94
N ALA A 9 -3.34 4.47 11.50
CA ALA A 9 -3.73 4.45 12.91
C ALA A 9 -2.54 4.00 13.75
N VAL A 10 -2.19 4.79 14.76
CA VAL A 10 -1.11 4.49 15.72
C VAL A 10 -1.65 3.54 16.78
N LEU A 11 -1.03 2.37 16.89
CA LEU A 11 -1.38 1.31 17.84
C LEU A 11 -0.64 1.47 19.17
N ASP A 12 0.62 1.91 19.11
CA ASP A 12 1.51 2.08 20.26
C ASP A 12 2.41 3.31 20.08
N GLY A 13 2.78 3.93 21.20
CA GLY A 13 3.56 5.17 21.26
C GLY A 13 2.76 6.41 21.70
N PRO A 14 3.37 7.60 21.68
CA PRO A 14 2.79 8.82 22.26
C PRO A 14 1.49 9.27 21.59
N GLU A 15 1.32 8.95 20.29
CA GLU A 15 0.11 9.27 19.54
C GLU A 15 -0.87 8.07 19.40
N ALA A 16 -0.76 7.05 20.26
CA ALA A 16 -1.64 5.88 20.23
C ALA A 16 -3.14 6.26 20.22
N GLY A 17 -3.90 5.59 19.35
CA GLY A 17 -5.31 5.88 19.10
C GLY A 17 -5.57 6.99 18.08
N GLN A 18 -4.54 7.72 17.63
CA GLN A 18 -4.68 8.74 16.60
C GLN A 18 -4.46 8.16 15.20
N THR A 19 -5.01 8.85 14.19
CA THR A 19 -4.73 8.57 12.78
C THR A 19 -3.89 9.70 12.21
N LEU A 20 -2.67 9.38 11.78
CA LEU A 20 -1.70 10.33 11.24
C LEU A 20 -1.29 9.95 9.82
N VAL A 21 -0.73 10.91 9.08
CA VAL A 21 -0.30 10.70 7.69
C VAL A 21 1.19 10.38 7.66
N VAL A 22 1.62 9.40 6.87
CA VAL A 22 3.05 9.13 6.67
C VAL A 22 3.69 10.31 5.92
N ALA A 23 4.63 10.99 6.57
CA ALA A 23 5.43 12.05 5.98
C ALA A 23 6.59 11.47 5.15
N ALA A 24 7.29 10.47 5.69
CA ALA A 24 8.44 9.85 5.05
C ALA A 24 8.63 8.40 5.51
N VAL A 25 9.29 7.60 4.68
CA VAL A 25 9.61 6.20 4.99
C VAL A 25 11.11 6.01 4.97
N ARG A 26 11.65 5.38 6.02
CA ARG A 26 13.07 5.05 6.13
C ARG A 26 13.24 3.54 6.14
N ARG A 27 14.06 2.99 5.25
CA ARG A 27 14.37 1.56 5.25
C ARG A 27 15.57 1.27 6.15
N PHE A 28 15.42 0.32 7.07
CA PHE A 28 16.48 -0.23 7.90
C PHE A 28 16.67 -1.71 7.58
N ALA A 29 17.63 -2.04 6.72
CA ALA A 29 17.84 -3.40 6.23
C ALA A 29 16.55 -4.05 5.70
N ALA A 30 15.91 -4.93 6.47
CA ALA A 30 14.67 -5.62 6.13
C ALA A 30 13.40 -4.88 6.60
N ASP A 31 13.50 -3.99 7.59
CA ASP A 31 12.35 -3.40 8.26
C ASP A 31 12.16 -1.91 7.91
N PRO A 32 10.96 -1.50 7.49
CA PRO A 32 10.65 -0.09 7.25
C PRO A 32 10.24 0.62 8.54
N GLY A 33 10.73 1.84 8.74
CA GLY A 33 10.24 2.78 9.75
C GLY A 33 9.51 3.97 9.09
N TYR A 34 8.54 4.53 9.79
CA TYR A 34 7.62 5.53 9.27
C TYR A 34 7.67 6.81 10.11
N TYR A 35 7.96 7.94 9.48
CA TYR A 35 7.77 9.25 10.11
C TYR A 35 6.35 9.73 9.81
N LEU A 36 5.60 10.09 10.85
CA LEU A 36 4.21 10.54 10.72
C LEU A 36 4.16 12.08 10.84
N GLN A 37 3.30 12.72 10.07
CA GLN A 37 3.04 14.17 10.14
C GLN A 37 2.50 14.51 11.52
N GLU A 38 3.08 15.54 12.15
CA GLU A 38 2.83 15.93 13.55
C GLU A 38 3.10 14.82 14.59
N GLY A 39 3.69 13.70 14.16
CA GLY A 39 4.08 12.62 15.05
C GLY A 39 5.38 12.92 15.78
N SER A 40 5.52 12.38 16.97
CA SER A 40 6.65 12.59 17.88
C SER A 40 7.95 11.90 17.44
N GLY A 41 7.92 11.04 16.42
CA GLY A 41 9.12 10.34 15.97
C GLY A 41 8.92 9.31 14.87
N LEU A 42 9.81 8.30 14.91
CA LEU A 42 9.83 7.17 14.00
C LEU A 42 8.97 6.03 14.57
N TYR A 43 8.07 5.51 13.75
CA TYR A 43 7.17 4.41 14.08
C TYR A 43 7.56 3.14 13.34
N TRP A 44 7.49 2.01 14.03
CA TRP A 44 7.77 0.68 13.47
C TRP A 44 6.51 -0.01 12.93
N PRO A 45 6.62 -1.03 12.06
CA PRO A 45 5.47 -1.65 11.41
C PRO A 45 4.46 -2.29 12.34
N ASP A 46 4.88 -2.71 13.53
CA ASP A 46 4.05 -3.27 14.59
C ASP A 46 3.31 -2.21 15.42
N GLN A 47 3.73 -0.94 15.33
CA GLN A 47 3.15 0.18 16.07
C GLN A 47 2.08 0.95 15.28
N VAL A 48 1.86 0.60 14.02
CA VAL A 48 0.93 1.32 13.13
C VAL A 48 0.18 0.36 12.22
N THR A 49 -1.03 0.74 11.81
CA THR A 49 -1.79 0.02 10.78
C THR A 49 -2.46 1.00 9.83
N LEU A 50 -2.87 0.54 8.64
CA LEU A 50 -3.63 1.40 7.71
C LEU A 50 -4.98 1.78 8.33
N ALA A 51 -5.27 3.08 8.37
CA ALA A 51 -6.55 3.59 8.83
C ALA A 51 -7.65 3.44 7.77
N GLU A 52 -7.27 3.39 6.49
CA GLU A 52 -8.16 3.15 5.36
C GLU A 52 -7.47 2.30 4.30
N GLU A 53 -8.25 1.46 3.61
CA GLU A 53 -7.76 0.80 2.40
C GLU A 53 -7.50 1.84 1.32
N ARG A 54 -6.38 1.68 0.60
CA ARG A 54 -6.04 2.60 -0.49
C ARG A 54 -7.01 2.40 -1.64
N THR A 55 -7.71 3.45 -2.05
CA THR A 55 -8.71 3.44 -3.14
C THR A 55 -8.13 3.22 -4.54
N GLY A 56 -6.80 3.09 -4.69
CA GLY A 56 -6.18 2.78 -5.98
C GLY A 56 -4.69 2.42 -5.89
N GLY A 57 -4.29 1.45 -6.71
CA GLY A 57 -2.91 0.99 -6.91
C GLY A 57 -2.59 -0.33 -6.20
N ASN A 58 -1.70 -1.10 -6.82
CA ASN A 58 -1.15 -2.34 -6.27
C ASN A 58 -0.69 -2.11 -4.80
N PRO A 59 -1.13 -2.89 -3.81
CA PRO A 59 -0.88 -2.64 -2.38
C PRO A 59 0.60 -2.47 -1.97
N CYS A 60 1.53 -2.89 -2.82
CA CYS A 60 2.98 -2.81 -2.66
C CYS A 60 3.60 -1.49 -3.19
N GLY A 61 2.81 -0.59 -3.78
CA GLY A 61 3.26 0.75 -4.17
C GLY A 61 4.17 0.80 -5.40
N THR A 62 4.37 -0.33 -6.09
CA THR A 62 5.12 -0.45 -7.33
C THR A 62 4.19 -0.31 -8.54
N SER A 63 4.63 0.35 -9.61
CA SER A 63 3.92 0.36 -10.88
C SER A 63 3.83 -1.06 -11.41
N CYS A 64 2.62 -1.61 -11.49
CA CYS A 64 2.32 -2.84 -12.20
C CYS A 64 2.51 -2.59 -13.70
N ASP A 65 3.61 -3.05 -14.30
CA ASP A 65 3.68 -3.10 -15.76
C ASP A 65 2.79 -4.25 -16.24
N GLN A 66 1.81 -3.92 -17.09
CA GLN A 66 0.74 -4.83 -17.49
C GLN A 66 1.27 -6.04 -18.28
N ARG A 67 2.47 -5.93 -18.87
CA ARG A 67 3.11 -6.99 -19.66
C ARG A 67 3.78 -8.07 -18.80
N ASP A 68 4.13 -7.78 -17.55
CA ASP A 68 4.84 -8.74 -16.68
C ASP A 68 3.90 -9.73 -15.96
N HIS A 69 2.58 -9.49 -15.93
CA HIS A 69 1.63 -10.36 -15.22
C HIS A 69 1.07 -11.53 -16.02
N ASP A 70 1.40 -11.67 -17.32
CA ASP A 70 0.97 -12.84 -18.08
C ASP A 70 1.68 -14.14 -17.63
N LEU A 71 2.79 -14.02 -16.89
CA LEU A 71 3.59 -15.15 -16.39
C LEU A 71 3.31 -15.50 -14.92
N ILE A 72 2.92 -14.53 -14.09
CA ILE A 72 2.70 -14.74 -12.66
C ILE A 72 1.42 -14.01 -12.24
N LYS A 73 0.36 -14.79 -11.97
CA LYS A 73 -0.93 -14.28 -11.49
C LYS A 73 -0.85 -13.65 -10.10
N ASP A 74 0.18 -14.02 -9.35
CA ASP A 74 0.44 -13.56 -7.99
C ASP A 74 1.63 -12.58 -7.97
N CYS A 75 1.40 -11.34 -7.54
CA CYS A 75 2.51 -10.42 -7.33
C CYS A 75 3.28 -10.85 -6.06
N ASP A 76 4.52 -11.32 -6.19
CA ASP A 76 5.37 -11.76 -5.05
C ASP A 76 5.56 -10.68 -3.98
N HIS A 77 5.45 -9.41 -4.36
CA HIS A 77 5.52 -8.27 -3.44
C HIS A 77 4.24 -8.05 -2.62
N CYS A 78 3.12 -8.55 -3.12
CA CYS A 78 1.80 -8.24 -2.59
C CYS A 78 1.07 -9.46 -2.00
N ARG A 79 1.49 -10.70 -2.30
CA ARG A 79 0.92 -11.96 -1.75
C ARG A 79 -0.62 -12.01 -1.71
N GLY A 80 -1.28 -11.28 -2.61
CA GLY A 80 -2.71 -11.04 -2.64
C GLY A 80 -3.09 -10.45 -3.99
N GLN A 81 -4.23 -10.91 -4.52
CA GLN A 81 -4.73 -10.70 -5.88
C GLN A 81 -4.47 -9.27 -6.41
N CYS A 82 -3.81 -9.16 -7.56
CA CYS A 82 -3.72 -7.86 -8.24
C CYS A 82 -5.09 -7.50 -8.83
N ASN A 83 -5.61 -6.30 -8.51
CA ASN A 83 -6.79 -5.70 -9.17
C ASN A 83 -6.61 -5.45 -10.69
N CYS A 84 -5.49 -5.86 -11.26
CA CYS A 84 -5.24 -6.00 -12.68
C CYS A 84 -6.35 -6.80 -13.40
N GLU A 85 -6.93 -7.81 -12.74
CA GLU A 85 -8.00 -8.66 -13.29
C GLU A 85 -9.30 -7.87 -13.50
N ILE A 86 -9.70 -7.05 -12.52
CA ILE A 86 -10.92 -6.21 -12.58
C ILE A 86 -10.86 -5.23 -13.76
N LEU A 87 -9.70 -4.64 -14.02
CA LEU A 87 -9.52 -3.71 -15.15
C LEU A 87 -9.47 -4.43 -16.50
N ARG A 88 -9.00 -5.69 -16.54
CA ARG A 88 -9.04 -6.55 -17.74
C ARG A 88 -10.48 -6.94 -18.10
N GLU A 89 -11.31 -7.31 -17.12
CA GLU A 89 -12.72 -7.64 -17.34
C GLU A 89 -13.51 -6.44 -17.87
N ILE A 90 -13.32 -5.26 -17.27
CA ILE A 90 -13.97 -4.01 -17.73
C ILE A 90 -13.53 -3.64 -19.17
N ALA A 91 -12.26 -3.89 -19.51
CA ALA A 91 -11.75 -3.63 -20.86
C ALA A 91 -12.26 -4.65 -21.89
N GLY A 92 -12.36 -5.93 -21.52
CA GLY A 92 -12.95 -6.99 -22.35
C GLY A 92 -14.44 -6.75 -22.63
N ASP A 93 -15.20 -6.37 -21.61
CA ASP A 93 -16.63 -6.05 -21.75
C ASP A 93 -16.89 -4.82 -22.64
N ARG A 94 -15.98 -3.84 -22.63
CA ARG A 94 -16.06 -2.68 -23.54
C ARG A 94 -15.71 -3.02 -24.99
N ALA A 95 -14.83 -3.98 -25.21
CA ALA A 95 -14.48 -4.47 -26.54
C ALA A 95 -15.57 -5.39 -27.13
N ALA A 96 -16.24 -6.18 -26.29
CA ALA A 96 -17.35 -7.06 -26.70
C ALA A 96 -18.68 -6.34 -26.99
N LYS A 97 -18.81 -5.07 -26.58
CA LYS A 97 -19.98 -4.21 -26.85
C LYS A 97 -19.82 -3.31 -28.09
N LYS A 98 -18.83 -3.57 -28.95
CA LYS A 98 -18.68 -2.90 -30.25
C LYS A 98 -18.99 -3.83 -31.40
#